data_AF-A0A3N4V7Y4-F1
#
_entry.id   AF-A0A3N4V7Y4-F1
#
_cell.length_a   1.000
_cell.length_b   1.000
_cell.length_c   1.000
_cell.angle_alpha   90.00
_cell.angle_beta   90.00
_cell.angle_gamma   90.00
#
_symmetry.space_group_name_H-M   'P 1'
#
loop_
_entity.id
_entity.type
_entity.pdbx_description
1 polymer ?
#
loop_
_entity_poly.entity_id
_entity_poly.type
_entity_poly.pdbx_seq_one_letter_code
_entity_poly.pdbx_strand_id
1 'polypeptide(L)'
;MSIRARLRGGHRDDQGLSLAELLVTIMIFGIVLTVVTGTFVSLTRTTSLANRTDSNVRTASNGMNEVTRQIRSAVIVPVPGVTTNAPAFIEASTEGVTFTTAVNQTGSTNQPQLVRFSLAADRSLVENKTASVPIQSTYWAFTGAVTTRTLTGPVSNASAKVPVLFQYADSSGALIAPGATGKLAATQLAQIASVTVTLSVKSTSAYDNGVTLVNTVGLPNITATGPVS
;
A
#
# COMPACT_ATOMS: atom_id res chain seq x y z
N MET A 1 72.16 -38.75 46.67
CA MET A 1 70.74 -38.92 47.06
C MET A 1 70.39 -37.86 48.09
N SER A 2 69.68 -36.80 47.70
CA SER A 2 68.73 -36.07 48.58
C SER A 2 68.11 -34.88 47.84
N ILE A 3 66.91 -35.13 47.34
CA ILE A 3 65.90 -34.21 46.82
C ILE A 3 65.53 -33.20 47.93
N ARG A 4 66.15 -32.03 47.99
CA ARG A 4 65.78 -31.00 49.00
C ARG A 4 65.78 -29.53 48.53
N ALA A 5 65.85 -29.27 47.23
CA ALA A 5 65.91 -27.89 46.73
C ALA A 5 64.86 -27.58 45.65
N ARG A 6 63.60 -27.98 45.85
CA ARG A 6 62.53 -27.70 44.86
C ARG A 6 61.14 -27.36 45.41
N LEU A 7 61.05 -26.75 46.59
CA LEU A 7 59.78 -26.26 47.13
C LEU A 7 59.94 -24.92 47.86
N ARG A 8 60.33 -23.87 47.13
CA ARG A 8 60.35 -22.50 47.68
C ARG A 8 59.97 -21.45 46.63
N GLY A 9 58.91 -21.75 45.87
CA GLY A 9 58.39 -20.88 44.81
C GLY A 9 56.88 -20.92 44.66
N GLY A 10 56.13 -21.19 45.74
CA GLY A 10 54.67 -21.34 45.70
C GLY A 10 53.95 -20.60 46.83
N HIS A 11 54.38 -19.38 47.15
CA HIS A 11 53.70 -18.50 48.11
C HIS A 11 53.67 -17.06 47.56
N ARG A 12 53.11 -16.93 46.35
CA ARG A 12 52.69 -15.64 45.82
C ARG A 12 51.21 -15.76 45.49
N ASP A 13 50.44 -15.06 46.30
CA ASP A 13 49.12 -14.49 45.98
C ASP A 13 47.87 -15.37 46.14
N ASP A 14 47.77 -16.14 47.23
CA ASP A 14 46.47 -16.57 47.78
C ASP A 14 45.87 -15.44 48.66
N GLN A 15 45.70 -14.24 48.10
CA GLN A 15 44.81 -13.24 48.72
C GLN A 15 43.38 -13.64 48.36
N GLY A 16 42.70 -14.31 49.30
CA GLY A 16 41.29 -14.64 49.17
C GLY A 16 40.45 -13.39 48.90
N LEU A 17 39.47 -13.53 48.00
CA LEU A 17 38.51 -12.48 47.62
C LEU A 17 37.97 -11.76 48.87
N SER A 18 38.20 -10.45 48.98
CA SER A 18 37.62 -9.68 50.08
C SER A 18 36.12 -9.51 49.86
N LEU A 19 35.32 -9.47 50.94
CA LEU A 19 33.86 -9.26 50.85
C LEU A 19 33.50 -7.98 50.09
N ALA A 20 34.34 -6.95 50.19
CA ALA A 20 34.17 -5.70 49.46
C ALA A 20 34.34 -5.88 47.94
N GLU A 21 35.26 -6.74 47.52
CA GLU A 21 35.55 -7.02 46.11
C GLU A 21 34.42 -7.84 45.45
N LEU A 22 33.84 -8.79 46.18
CA LEU A 22 32.64 -9.50 45.73
C LEU A 22 31.43 -8.55 45.58
N LEU A 23 31.29 -7.58 46.47
CA LEU A 23 30.19 -6.60 46.39
C LEU A 23 30.35 -5.68 45.18
N VAL A 24 31.56 -5.16 44.94
CA VAL A 24 31.85 -4.29 43.79
C VAL A 24 31.66 -5.04 42.46
N THR A 25 32.09 -6.31 42.38
CA THR A 25 31.92 -7.11 41.16
C THR A 25 30.44 -7.36 40.83
N ILE A 26 29.60 -7.67 41.83
CA ILE A 26 28.14 -7.82 41.62
C ILE A 26 27.50 -6.50 41.21
N MET A 27 27.91 -5.37 41.79
CA MET A 27 27.40 -4.04 41.39
C MET A 27 27.76 -3.71 39.95
N ILE A 28 29.02 -3.89 39.55
CA ILE A 28 29.48 -3.66 38.16
C ILE A 28 28.74 -4.61 37.21
N PHE A 29 28.59 -5.88 37.58
CA PHE A 29 27.85 -6.85 36.78
C PHE A 29 26.39 -6.45 36.57
N GLY A 30 25.70 -5.95 37.61
CA GLY A 30 24.35 -5.43 37.50
C GLY A 30 24.23 -4.23 36.56
N ILE A 31 25.19 -3.30 36.61
CA ILE A 31 25.26 -2.16 35.69
C ILE A 31 25.45 -2.64 34.24
N VAL A 32 26.41 -3.55 34.02
CA VAL A 32 26.67 -4.12 32.68
C VAL A 32 25.43 -4.84 32.14
N LEU A 33 24.77 -5.66 32.96
CA LEU A 33 23.55 -6.37 32.56
C LEU A 33 22.43 -5.40 32.18
N THR A 34 22.29 -4.29 32.91
CA THR A 34 21.29 -3.26 32.62
C THR A 34 21.58 -2.58 31.27
N VAL A 35 22.84 -2.23 31.00
CA VAL A 35 23.25 -1.63 29.71
C VAL A 35 23.05 -2.61 28.55
N VAL A 36 23.44 -3.87 28.71
CA VAL A 36 23.27 -4.92 27.69
C VAL A 36 21.78 -5.18 27.41
N THR A 37 20.95 -5.25 28.45
CA THR A 37 19.50 -5.45 28.29
C THR A 37 18.86 -4.25 27.61
N GLY A 38 19.21 -3.03 28.03
CA GLY A 38 18.71 -1.80 27.43
C GLY A 38 19.07 -1.66 25.95
N THR A 39 20.32 -1.97 25.61
CA THR A 39 20.78 -1.97 24.20
C THR A 39 20.11 -3.05 23.38
N PHE A 40 19.95 -4.27 23.92
CA PHE A 40 19.22 -5.35 23.23
C PHE A 40 17.75 -5.02 22.98
N VAL A 41 17.04 -4.45 23.96
CA VAL A 41 15.65 -4.01 23.79
C VAL A 41 15.56 -2.89 22.75
N SER A 42 16.47 -1.92 22.79
CA SER A 42 16.53 -0.83 21.82
C SER A 42 16.77 -1.34 20.38
N LEU A 43 17.72 -2.26 20.21
CA LEU A 43 18.01 -2.90 18.92
C LEU A 43 16.80 -3.69 18.42
N THR A 44 16.16 -4.47 19.28
CA THR A 44 14.97 -5.26 18.93
C THR A 44 13.82 -4.37 18.45
N ARG A 45 13.58 -3.24 19.15
CA ARG A 45 12.56 -2.26 18.75
C ARG A 45 12.89 -1.60 17.42
N THR A 46 14.14 -1.20 17.22
CA THR A 46 14.61 -0.59 15.97
C THR A 46 14.46 -1.56 14.79
N THR A 47 14.89 -2.81 14.94
CA THR A 47 14.74 -3.84 13.91
C THR A 47 13.27 -4.14 13.60
N SER A 48 12.41 -4.22 14.62
CA SER A 48 10.97 -4.43 14.43
C SER A 48 10.34 -3.28 13.64
N LEU A 49 10.69 -2.03 13.97
CA LEU A 49 10.20 -0.84 13.26
C LEU A 49 10.68 -0.81 11.81
N ALA A 50 11.95 -1.14 11.57
CA ALA A 50 12.51 -1.22 10.22
C ALA A 50 11.79 -2.26 9.35
N ASN A 51 11.58 -3.47 9.89
CA ASN A 51 10.88 -4.54 9.18
C ASN A 51 9.42 -4.17 8.85
N ARG A 52 8.70 -3.53 9.78
CA ARG A 52 7.32 -3.06 9.53
C ARG A 52 7.27 -1.97 8.47
N THR A 53 8.26 -1.07 8.47
CA THR A 53 8.35 0.00 7.47
C THR A 53 8.61 -0.57 6.08
N ASP A 54 9.58 -1.49 5.92
CA ASP A 54 9.87 -2.14 4.64
C ASP A 54 8.66 -2.92 4.10
N SER A 55 7.99 -3.69 4.96
CA SER A 55 6.77 -4.41 4.58
C SER A 55 5.66 -3.46 4.12
N ASN A 56 5.47 -2.33 4.80
CA ASN A 56 4.49 -1.31 4.42
C ASN A 56 4.84 -0.65 3.07
N VAL A 57 6.11 -0.29 2.84
CA VAL A 57 6.57 0.28 1.56
C VAL A 57 6.29 -0.69 0.41
N ARG A 58 6.65 -1.97 0.56
CA ARG A 58 6.42 -2.98 -0.49
C ARG A 58 4.94 -3.17 -0.78
N THR A 59 4.13 -3.25 0.26
CA THR A 59 2.67 -3.41 0.14
C THR A 59 2.04 -2.21 -0.54
N ALA A 60 2.42 -0.99 -0.13
CA ALA A 60 1.94 0.25 -0.73
C ALA A 60 2.37 0.37 -2.21
N SER A 61 3.60 -0.01 -2.53
CA SER A 61 4.12 0.01 -3.91
C SER A 61 3.38 -0.99 -4.80
N ASN A 62 3.15 -2.22 -4.31
CA ASN A 62 2.38 -3.23 -5.03
C ASN A 62 0.93 -2.79 -5.25
N GLY A 63 0.30 -2.20 -4.23
CA GLY A 63 -1.04 -1.63 -4.35
C GLY A 63 -1.11 -0.49 -5.36
N MET A 64 -0.17 0.45 -5.31
CA MET A 64 -0.08 1.55 -6.29
C MET A 64 0.13 1.03 -7.72
N ASN A 65 1.00 0.04 -7.92
CA ASN A 65 1.24 -0.58 -9.22
C ASN A 65 -0.01 -1.28 -9.77
N GLU A 66 -0.78 -1.96 -8.93
CA GLU A 66 -2.05 -2.54 -9.36
C GLU A 66 -3.06 -1.46 -9.76
N VAL A 67 -3.30 -0.47 -8.89
CA VAL A 67 -4.27 0.60 -9.15
C VAL A 67 -3.94 1.31 -10.45
N THR A 68 -2.68 1.68 -10.63
CA THR A 68 -2.22 2.41 -11.81
C THR A 68 -2.32 1.57 -13.08
N ARG A 69 -2.01 0.27 -13.00
CA ARG A 69 -2.19 -0.67 -14.11
C ARG A 69 -3.66 -0.78 -14.52
N GLN A 70 -4.57 -0.94 -13.56
CA GLN A 70 -6.00 -1.06 -13.84
C GLN A 70 -6.57 0.23 -14.44
N ILE A 71 -6.27 1.38 -13.84
CA ILE A 71 -6.74 2.69 -14.31
C ILE A 71 -6.23 2.99 -15.73
N ARG A 72 -4.95 2.73 -16.02
CA ARG A 72 -4.38 2.95 -17.36
C ARG A 72 -5.09 2.14 -18.44
N SER A 73 -5.58 0.96 -18.07
CA SER A 73 -6.31 0.05 -18.94
C SER A 73 -7.82 0.26 -18.92
N ALA A 74 -8.31 1.37 -18.35
CA ALA A 74 -9.72 1.73 -18.44
C ALA A 74 -10.14 1.88 -19.90
N VAL A 75 -11.29 1.30 -20.26
CA VAL A 75 -11.82 1.26 -21.62
C VAL A 75 -13.30 1.62 -21.63
N ILE A 76 -13.76 2.19 -22.73
CA ILE A 76 -15.18 2.38 -23.00
C ILE A 76 -15.77 1.06 -23.46
N VAL A 77 -16.90 0.68 -22.87
CA VAL A 77 -17.68 -0.50 -23.25
C VAL A 77 -19.02 -0.04 -23.84
N PRO A 78 -19.38 -0.48 -25.06
CA PRO A 78 -20.63 -0.06 -25.69
C PRO A 78 -21.83 -0.62 -24.92
N VAL A 79 -22.94 0.13 -24.91
CA VAL A 79 -24.19 -0.26 -24.23
C VAL A 79 -25.30 -0.40 -25.28
N PRO A 80 -26.10 -1.48 -25.25
CA PRO A 80 -27.19 -1.67 -26.21
C PRO A 80 -28.16 -0.47 -26.21
N GLY A 81 -28.49 0.04 -27.41
CA GLY A 81 -29.46 1.12 -27.57
C GLY A 81 -28.94 2.53 -27.23
N VAL A 82 -27.67 2.67 -26.85
CA VAL A 82 -27.03 3.97 -26.60
C VAL A 82 -26.07 4.28 -27.75
N THR A 83 -26.33 5.36 -28.49
CA THR A 83 -25.51 5.79 -29.63
C THR A 83 -24.29 6.62 -29.21
N THR A 84 -24.30 7.14 -27.99
CA THR A 84 -23.17 7.86 -27.38
C THR A 84 -22.33 6.88 -26.58
N ASN A 85 -21.00 6.94 -26.73
CA ASN A 85 -20.10 6.12 -25.93
C ASN A 85 -20.30 6.41 -24.44
N ALA A 86 -20.65 5.38 -23.67
CA ALA A 86 -20.71 5.49 -22.21
C ALA A 86 -19.30 5.79 -21.65
N PRO A 87 -19.17 6.64 -20.63
CA PRO A 87 -17.86 6.91 -20.04
C PRO A 87 -17.27 5.62 -19.46
N ALA A 88 -15.95 5.47 -19.56
CA ALA A 88 -15.24 4.33 -18.96
C ALA A 88 -15.38 4.31 -17.43
N PHE A 89 -15.57 5.47 -16.81
CA PHE A 89 -15.85 5.62 -15.38
C PHE A 89 -17.35 5.66 -15.14
N ILE A 90 -17.79 4.85 -14.16
CA ILE A 90 -19.19 4.76 -13.74
C ILE A 90 -19.42 5.56 -12.46
N GLU A 91 -18.46 5.48 -11.54
CA GLU A 91 -18.45 6.30 -10.32
C GLU A 91 -17.04 6.79 -10.05
N ALA A 92 -16.91 8.04 -9.64
CA ALA A 92 -15.64 8.66 -9.29
C ALA A 92 -15.83 9.53 -8.04
N SER A 93 -15.08 9.25 -7.00
CA SER A 93 -15.09 9.96 -5.72
C SER A 93 -13.68 10.03 -5.15
N THR A 94 -13.48 10.82 -4.10
CA THR A 94 -12.15 11.03 -3.51
C THR A 94 -11.54 9.78 -2.87
N GLU A 95 -12.35 8.80 -2.48
CA GLU A 95 -11.92 7.57 -1.77
C GLU A 95 -12.36 6.27 -2.47
N GLY A 96 -13.00 6.38 -3.64
CA GLY A 96 -13.43 5.23 -4.41
C GLY A 96 -13.73 5.55 -5.86
N VAL A 97 -13.43 4.60 -6.74
CA VAL A 97 -13.61 4.75 -8.18
C VAL A 97 -14.06 3.42 -8.76
N THR A 98 -15.01 3.48 -9.69
CA THR A 98 -15.57 2.33 -10.40
C THR A 98 -15.48 2.59 -11.90
N PHE A 99 -14.85 1.69 -12.64
CA PHE A 99 -14.61 1.84 -14.07
C PHE A 99 -14.50 0.49 -14.78
N THR A 100 -14.69 0.49 -16.08
CA THR A 100 -14.51 -0.69 -16.94
C THR A 100 -13.08 -0.76 -17.46
N THR A 101 -12.49 -1.95 -17.44
CA THR A 101 -11.10 -2.18 -17.84
C THR A 101 -10.96 -3.41 -18.73
N ALA A 102 -9.88 -3.48 -19.51
CA ALA A 102 -9.53 -4.65 -20.33
C ALA A 102 -8.27 -5.39 -19.84
N VAL A 103 -7.92 -5.26 -18.55
CA VAL A 103 -6.81 -6.03 -17.95
C VAL A 103 -7.22 -7.48 -17.70
N ASN A 104 -6.29 -8.41 -17.95
CA ASN A 104 -6.44 -9.86 -17.76
C ASN A 104 -7.45 -10.52 -18.73
N GLN A 105 -7.05 -10.58 -19.99
CA GLN A 105 -7.62 -11.45 -21.01
C GLN A 105 -7.20 -12.90 -20.74
N THR A 106 -7.94 -13.62 -19.89
CA THR A 106 -7.76 -15.08 -19.80
C THR A 106 -8.56 -15.73 -20.93
N GLY A 107 -7.84 -16.23 -21.95
CA GLY A 107 -8.44 -16.86 -23.14
C GLY A 107 -8.37 -15.98 -24.40
N SER A 108 -8.90 -16.48 -25.51
CA SER A 108 -8.86 -15.81 -26.83
C SER A 108 -9.90 -14.68 -27.02
N THR A 109 -10.69 -14.37 -25.98
CA THR A 109 -11.76 -13.37 -26.06
C THR A 109 -11.42 -12.15 -25.20
N ASN A 110 -11.39 -10.96 -25.82
CA ASN A 110 -11.29 -9.67 -25.14
C ASN A 110 -12.54 -9.43 -24.26
N GLN A 111 -12.52 -9.88 -23.01
CA GLN A 111 -13.63 -9.67 -22.06
C GLN A 111 -13.30 -8.52 -21.10
N PRO A 112 -14.08 -7.43 -21.08
CA PRO A 112 -13.87 -6.35 -20.13
C PRO A 112 -14.25 -6.79 -18.71
N GLN A 113 -13.71 -6.11 -17.71
CA GLN A 113 -14.09 -6.30 -16.31
C GLN A 113 -14.55 -4.98 -15.71
N LEU A 114 -15.44 -5.05 -14.73
CA LEU A 114 -15.77 -3.90 -13.90
C LEU A 114 -14.86 -3.92 -12.68
N VAL A 115 -14.06 -2.87 -12.50
CA VAL A 115 -13.18 -2.71 -11.35
C VAL A 115 -13.69 -1.61 -10.46
N ARG A 116 -13.73 -1.89 -9.15
CA ARG A 116 -14.00 -0.92 -8.10
C ARG A 116 -12.86 -0.90 -7.11
N PHE A 117 -12.23 0.25 -6.95
CA PHE A 117 -11.37 0.54 -5.81
C PHE A 117 -12.15 1.32 -4.77
N SER A 118 -12.00 0.97 -3.50
CA SER A 118 -12.59 1.71 -2.39
C SER A 118 -11.86 1.44 -1.09
N LEU A 119 -11.97 2.36 -0.14
CA LEU A 119 -11.56 2.12 1.24
C LEU A 119 -12.59 1.25 1.97
N ALA A 120 -12.14 0.20 2.65
CA ALA A 120 -12.97 -0.58 3.58
C ALA A 120 -13.18 0.14 4.91
N ALA A 121 -13.95 -0.45 5.83
CA ALA A 121 -14.25 0.15 7.14
C ALA A 121 -12.99 0.41 7.99
N ASP A 122 -11.95 -0.43 7.85
CA ASP A 122 -10.63 -0.27 8.47
C ASP A 122 -9.71 0.68 7.68
N ARG A 123 -10.22 1.31 6.62
CA ARG A 123 -9.51 2.13 5.63
C ARG A 123 -8.45 1.40 4.81
N SER A 124 -8.45 0.06 4.79
CA SER A 124 -7.64 -0.68 3.82
C SER A 124 -8.13 -0.41 2.39
N LEU A 125 -7.20 -0.32 1.43
CA LEU A 125 -7.55 -0.18 0.03
C LEU A 125 -7.96 -1.54 -0.53
N VAL A 126 -9.19 -1.65 -1.01
CA VAL A 126 -9.76 -2.89 -1.54
C VAL A 126 -10.08 -2.74 -3.02
N GLU A 127 -9.76 -3.78 -3.78
CA GLU A 127 -10.12 -3.99 -5.17
C GLU A 127 -11.25 -5.01 -5.25
N ASN A 128 -12.31 -4.68 -5.97
CA ASN A 128 -13.34 -5.62 -6.39
C ASN A 128 -13.35 -5.69 -7.91
N LYS A 129 -13.29 -6.89 -8.48
CA LYS A 129 -13.46 -7.12 -9.92
C LYS A 129 -14.69 -7.96 -10.16
N THR A 130 -15.61 -7.44 -10.97
CA THR A 130 -16.77 -8.19 -11.44
C THR A 130 -16.53 -8.64 -12.88
N ALA A 131 -16.62 -9.94 -13.11
CA ALA A 131 -16.50 -10.50 -14.45
C ALA A 131 -17.65 -10.06 -15.35
N SER A 132 -17.36 -9.85 -16.64
CA SER A 132 -18.40 -9.63 -17.64
C SER A 132 -19.07 -10.92 -18.08
N VAL A 133 -20.33 -10.82 -18.47
CA VAL A 133 -21.13 -11.85 -19.15
C VAL A 133 -21.56 -11.25 -20.49
N PRO A 134 -21.34 -11.95 -21.63
CA PRO A 134 -21.77 -11.43 -22.94
C PRO A 134 -23.29 -11.37 -23.01
N ILE A 135 -23.83 -10.23 -23.43
CA ILE A 135 -25.26 -10.06 -23.75
C ILE A 135 -25.50 -10.37 -25.23
N GLN A 136 -24.61 -9.86 -26.09
CA GLN A 136 -24.53 -10.13 -27.53
C GLN A 136 -23.04 -10.11 -27.94
N SER A 137 -22.73 -10.29 -29.22
CA SER A 137 -21.34 -10.42 -29.70
C SER A 137 -20.40 -9.26 -29.32
N THR A 138 -20.93 -8.06 -29.03
CA THR A 138 -20.15 -6.85 -28.72
C THR A 138 -20.53 -6.16 -27.40
N TYR A 139 -21.56 -6.67 -26.70
CA TYR A 139 -22.13 -6.03 -25.51
C TYR A 139 -21.94 -6.90 -24.27
N TRP A 140 -21.64 -6.26 -23.14
CA TRP A 140 -21.25 -6.93 -21.90
C TRP A 140 -22.09 -6.46 -20.72
N ALA A 141 -22.54 -7.41 -19.89
CA ALA A 141 -23.12 -7.17 -18.58
C ALA A 141 -22.09 -7.49 -17.49
N PHE A 142 -22.01 -6.69 -16.43
CA PHE A 142 -21.09 -6.94 -15.31
C PHE A 142 -21.81 -7.61 -14.14
N THR A 143 -22.31 -8.82 -14.38
CA THR A 143 -23.10 -9.62 -13.41
C THR A 143 -22.41 -10.93 -13.03
N GLY A 144 -21.20 -11.16 -13.52
CA GLY A 144 -20.44 -12.36 -13.24
C GLY A 144 -19.89 -12.41 -11.80
N ALA A 145 -19.04 -13.40 -11.55
CA ALA A 145 -18.41 -13.58 -10.24
C ALA A 145 -17.62 -12.32 -9.83
N VAL A 146 -17.72 -11.97 -8.54
CA VAL A 146 -16.96 -10.88 -7.93
C VAL A 146 -15.76 -11.47 -7.22
N THR A 147 -14.58 -10.93 -7.50
CA THR A 147 -13.35 -11.23 -6.76
C THR A 147 -12.95 -10.00 -5.96
N THR A 148 -12.55 -10.21 -4.70
CA THR A 148 -12.16 -9.14 -3.79
C THR A 148 -10.73 -9.36 -3.32
N ARG A 149 -9.94 -8.30 -3.31
CA ARG A 149 -8.56 -8.32 -2.83
C ARG A 149 -8.22 -7.05 -2.08
N THR A 150 -7.65 -7.19 -0.89
CA THR A 150 -7.03 -6.07 -0.18
C THR A 150 -5.65 -5.80 -0.77
N LEU A 151 -5.43 -4.58 -1.24
CA LEU A 151 -4.19 -4.15 -1.87
C LEU A 151 -3.20 -3.57 -0.85
N THR A 152 -3.70 -2.83 0.14
CA THR A 152 -2.87 -2.15 1.12
C THR A 152 -3.49 -2.15 2.50
N GLY A 153 -2.68 -1.90 3.52
CA GLY A 153 -3.16 -1.55 4.85
C GLY A 153 -3.86 -0.18 4.89
N PRO A 154 -4.21 0.29 6.10
CA PRO A 154 -5.00 1.51 6.30
C PRO A 154 -4.40 2.76 5.65
N VAL A 155 -5.21 3.43 4.83
CA VAL A 155 -4.87 4.69 4.17
C VAL A 155 -5.20 5.85 5.11
N SER A 156 -4.31 6.83 5.20
CA SER A 156 -4.52 8.07 5.97
C SER A 156 -5.72 8.86 5.47
N ASN A 157 -6.29 9.68 6.35
CA ASN A 157 -7.38 10.57 5.98
C ASN A 157 -6.82 11.72 5.14
N ALA A 158 -7.62 12.22 4.22
CA ALA A 158 -7.29 13.46 3.53
C ALA A 158 -7.19 14.63 4.51
N SER A 159 -6.22 15.50 4.30
CA SER A 159 -6.00 16.73 5.05
C SER A 159 -5.28 17.75 4.17
N ALA A 160 -5.04 18.97 4.66
CA ALA A 160 -4.25 19.96 3.94
C ALA A 160 -2.82 19.47 3.59
N LYS A 161 -2.29 18.47 4.33
CA LYS A 161 -0.96 17.89 4.10
C LYS A 161 -0.99 16.54 3.38
N VAL A 162 -2.15 15.88 3.35
CA VAL A 162 -2.34 14.55 2.74
C VAL A 162 -3.47 14.68 1.73
N PRO A 163 -3.15 14.79 0.43
CA PRO A 163 -4.19 14.90 -0.59
C PRO A 163 -5.15 13.71 -0.59
N VAL A 164 -6.32 13.89 -1.21
CA VAL A 164 -7.30 12.81 -1.37
C VAL A 164 -6.75 11.65 -2.19
N LEU A 165 -7.27 10.43 -1.95
CA LEU A 165 -6.77 9.21 -2.58
C LEU A 165 -6.88 9.25 -4.10
N PHE A 166 -8.01 9.72 -4.63
CA PHE A 166 -8.22 9.90 -6.07
C PHE A 166 -8.53 11.36 -6.39
N GLN A 167 -7.75 11.93 -7.32
CA GLN A 167 -8.03 13.21 -7.96
C GLN A 167 -8.14 13.02 -9.46
N TYR A 168 -9.04 13.78 -10.08
CA TYR A 168 -9.38 13.64 -11.49
C TYR A 168 -9.04 14.95 -12.20
N ALA A 169 -8.46 14.86 -13.38
CA ALA A 169 -8.21 16.01 -14.22
C ALA A 169 -8.69 15.77 -15.66
N ASP A 170 -9.11 16.86 -16.31
CA ASP A 170 -9.52 16.84 -17.71
C ASP A 170 -8.33 16.88 -18.68
N SER A 171 -8.61 16.93 -19.98
CA SER A 171 -7.59 16.95 -21.04
C SER A 171 -6.72 18.21 -21.05
N SER A 172 -7.16 19.28 -20.39
CA SER A 172 -6.37 20.51 -20.19
C SER A 172 -5.48 20.43 -18.93
N GLY A 173 -5.65 19.38 -18.12
CA GLY A 173 -5.00 19.22 -16.82
C GLY A 173 -5.72 19.95 -15.68
N ALA A 174 -6.92 20.50 -15.93
CA ALA A 174 -7.69 21.16 -14.89
C ALA A 174 -8.35 20.12 -13.98
N LEU A 175 -8.31 20.36 -12.67
CA LEU A 175 -8.91 19.46 -11.68
C LEU A 175 -10.43 19.49 -11.78
N ILE A 176 -11.02 18.30 -11.80
CA ILE A 176 -12.46 18.10 -11.76
C ILE A 176 -12.86 17.89 -10.30
N ALA A 177 -13.52 18.89 -9.72
CA ALA A 177 -13.98 18.83 -8.34
C ALA A 177 -15.26 17.95 -8.22
N PRO A 178 -15.32 17.03 -7.24
CA PRO A 178 -16.57 16.35 -6.88
C PRO A 178 -17.66 17.33 -6.49
N GLY A 179 -18.90 16.98 -6.82
CA GLY A 179 -20.08 17.74 -6.41
C GLY A 179 -20.40 17.58 -4.92
N ALA A 180 -21.55 18.13 -4.49
CA ALA A 180 -21.97 18.11 -3.09
C ALA A 180 -22.14 16.70 -2.49
N THR A 181 -22.30 15.67 -3.32
CA THR A 181 -22.41 14.25 -2.90
C THR A 181 -21.04 13.59 -2.70
N GLY A 182 -19.93 14.30 -2.91
CA GLY A 182 -18.58 13.75 -2.86
C GLY A 182 -18.21 12.88 -4.08
N LYS A 183 -19.08 12.84 -5.10
CA LYS A 183 -18.85 12.13 -6.37
C LYS A 183 -18.83 13.12 -7.54
N LEU A 184 -18.15 12.77 -8.62
CA LEU A 184 -18.27 13.47 -9.90
C LEU A 184 -19.67 13.27 -10.49
N ALA A 185 -20.20 14.30 -11.15
CA ALA A 185 -21.45 14.20 -11.90
C ALA A 185 -21.28 13.34 -13.16
N ALA A 186 -22.37 12.74 -13.65
CA ALA A 186 -22.33 11.86 -14.82
C ALA A 186 -21.72 12.53 -16.07
N THR A 187 -21.96 13.83 -16.27
CA THR A 187 -21.37 14.61 -17.38
C THR A 187 -19.86 14.83 -17.23
N GLN A 188 -19.34 14.85 -16.00
CA GLN A 188 -17.93 15.03 -15.70
C GLN A 188 -17.13 13.73 -15.87
N LEU A 189 -17.77 12.57 -15.73
CA LEU A 189 -17.10 11.27 -15.86
C LEU A 189 -16.47 11.07 -17.24
N ALA A 190 -17.11 11.59 -18.30
CA ALA A 190 -16.59 11.55 -19.66
C ALA A 190 -15.42 12.52 -19.89
N GLN A 191 -15.20 13.48 -19.00
CA GLN A 191 -14.14 14.49 -19.11
C GLN A 191 -12.83 14.03 -18.47
N ILE A 192 -12.83 12.96 -17.67
CA ILE A 192 -11.64 12.45 -16.99
C ILE A 192 -10.60 12.02 -18.03
N ALA A 193 -9.47 12.71 -18.10
CA ALA A 193 -8.35 12.36 -18.96
C ALA A 193 -7.17 11.77 -18.17
N SER A 194 -7.07 12.11 -16.87
CA SER A 194 -6.08 11.53 -15.98
C SER A 194 -6.61 11.39 -14.55
N VAL A 195 -6.01 10.44 -13.82
CA VAL A 195 -6.29 10.20 -12.40
C VAL A 195 -4.99 10.25 -11.62
N THR A 196 -4.89 11.15 -10.65
CA THR A 196 -3.81 11.16 -9.66
C THR A 196 -4.23 10.34 -8.46
N VAL A 197 -3.43 9.32 -8.16
CA VAL A 197 -3.60 8.41 -7.02
C VAL A 197 -2.59 8.79 -5.95
N THR A 198 -3.07 9.18 -4.76
CA THR A 198 -2.24 9.51 -3.60
C THR A 198 -2.46 8.49 -2.49
N LEU A 199 -1.53 7.56 -2.33
CA LEU A 199 -1.60 6.51 -1.32
C LEU A 199 -0.69 6.85 -0.14
N SER A 200 -1.28 7.25 0.98
CA SER A 200 -0.56 7.46 2.24
C SER A 200 -0.90 6.33 3.21
N VAL A 201 0.00 5.36 3.40
CA VAL A 201 -0.26 4.19 4.29
C VAL A 201 0.25 4.48 5.69
N LYS A 202 -0.62 4.34 6.70
CA LYS A 202 -0.27 4.59 8.10
C LYS A 202 0.82 3.63 8.59
N SER A 203 1.81 4.17 9.31
CA SER A 203 2.64 3.34 10.20
C SER A 203 1.87 3.08 11.49
N THR A 204 2.08 1.91 12.09
CA THR A 204 1.46 1.49 13.37
C THR A 204 2.13 2.10 14.60
N SER A 205 3.02 3.06 14.39
CA SER A 205 3.72 3.78 15.45
C SER A 205 2.92 5.04 15.83
N ALA A 206 3.05 5.52 17.06
CA ALA A 206 2.40 6.76 17.53
C ALA A 206 2.76 8.02 16.69
N TYR A 207 3.75 7.90 15.81
CA TYR A 207 4.13 8.88 14.81
C TYR A 207 3.65 8.39 13.44
N ASP A 208 2.90 9.24 12.73
CA ASP A 208 2.43 9.02 11.36
C ASP A 208 3.60 9.10 10.36
N ASN A 209 4.57 8.20 10.52
CA ASN A 209 5.67 7.98 9.58
C ASN A 209 5.17 7.10 8.43
N GLY A 210 3.99 7.44 7.91
CA GLY A 210 3.38 6.76 6.79
C GLY A 210 4.16 7.00 5.51
N VAL A 211 4.10 6.04 4.59
CA VAL A 211 4.71 6.18 3.27
C VAL A 211 3.66 6.79 2.36
N THR A 212 4.01 7.91 1.70
CA THR A 212 3.14 8.56 0.71
C THR A 212 3.69 8.28 -0.68
N LEU A 213 2.89 7.61 -1.50
CA LEU A 213 3.15 7.40 -2.93
C LEU A 213 2.15 8.22 -3.73
N VAL A 214 2.63 8.94 -4.73
CA VAL A 214 1.79 9.71 -5.65
C VAL A 214 2.10 9.24 -7.07
N ASN A 215 1.07 8.90 -7.83
CA ASN A 215 1.20 8.57 -9.25
C ASN A 215 0.06 9.17 -10.04
N THR A 216 0.37 9.81 -11.17
CA THR A 216 -0.61 10.33 -12.11
C THR A 216 -0.69 9.42 -13.32
N VAL A 217 -1.89 8.91 -13.58
CA VAL A 217 -2.17 7.96 -14.65
C VAL A 217 -2.95 8.66 -15.74
N GLY A 218 -2.33 8.84 -16.91
CA GLY A 218 -3.05 9.21 -18.12
C GLY A 218 -3.85 8.03 -18.67
N LEU A 219 -4.95 8.34 -19.36
CA LEU A 219 -5.90 7.36 -19.89
C LEU A 219 -5.80 7.32 -21.43
N PRO A 220 -4.89 6.52 -22.01
CA PRO A 220 -4.71 6.49 -23.46
C PRO A 220 -5.87 5.81 -24.21
N ASN A 221 -6.60 4.91 -23.54
CA ASN A 221 -7.58 4.04 -24.19
C ASN A 221 -9.00 4.62 -24.27
N ILE A 222 -9.24 5.80 -23.69
CA ILE A 222 -10.58 6.41 -23.63
C ILE A 222 -10.84 7.42 -24.77
N THR A 223 -9.81 7.80 -25.53
CA THR A 223 -9.92 8.71 -26.69
C THR A 223 -10.04 7.97 -28.02
N ALA A 224 -10.01 6.63 -28.03
CA ALA A 224 -10.15 5.82 -29.24
C ALA A 224 -11.58 5.91 -29.77
N THR A 225 -11.86 6.98 -30.50
CA THR A 225 -13.05 7.15 -31.34
C THR A 225 -12.78 6.39 -32.64
N GLY A 226 -12.81 5.07 -32.58
CA GLY A 226 -12.61 4.22 -33.75
C GLY A 226 -13.07 2.79 -33.46
N PRO A 227 -13.66 2.08 -34.44
CA PRO A 227 -14.08 0.70 -34.25
C PRO A 227 -12.88 -0.14 -33.83
N VAL A 228 -13.03 -0.86 -32.72
CA VAL A 228 -12.11 -1.94 -32.34
C VAL A 228 -12.25 -3.04 -33.39
N SER A 229 -11.31 -3.05 -34.34
CA SER A 229 -11.09 -4.13 -35.31
C SER A 229 -10.37 -5.29 -34.67
#